data_AF-A0A9W6XHE6-F1
#
_entry.id   AF-A0A9W6XHE6-F1
#
_cell.length_a   1.000
_cell.length_b   1.000
_cell.length_c   1.000
_cell.angle_alpha   90.00
_cell.angle_beta   90.00
_cell.angle_gamma   90.00
#
_symmetry.space_group_name_H-M   'P 1'
#
loop_
_entity.id
_entity.type
_entity.pdbx_description
1 polymer ?
#
loop_
_entity_poly.entity_id
_entity_poly.type
_entity_poly.pdbx_seq_one_letter_code
_entity_poly.pdbx_strand_id
1 'polypeptide(L)'
;MASSPPSNAEDQRQITYENAATLMAGGASTLHHHVVSRMQVALGGRLPQVEVRFENVSISANVAVKDESQLQAELPTISNVIAQSARNVGTKRHVITKNILRNVSGVFMPGTMTLVLGQPGSGKSTLMRFLSGRFPAAKNLMFEGDVTFNGLSRETLLRRLPQVVAYVPQDDKHIPTLTVKETLEFAHACNGGDLSKNDEQHFSHGTPEENQSALDAERAMYKHHPDIISVSLVLRTARILWSVMPCCVVCLVESASA
;
A
#
# COMPACT_ATOMS: atom_id res chain seq x y z
N MET A 1 7.90 40.12 12.59
CA MET A 1 8.98 39.55 13.42
C MET A 1 9.35 38.22 12.80
N ALA A 2 10.45 38.19 12.05
CA ALA A 2 10.92 36.98 11.37
C ALA A 2 11.50 36.03 12.41
N SER A 3 10.88 34.86 12.58
CA SER A 3 11.44 33.75 13.35
C SER A 3 12.57 33.13 12.53
N SER A 4 13.78 33.21 13.05
CA SER A 4 15.00 32.59 12.54
C SER A 4 14.80 31.09 12.28
N PRO A 5 15.44 30.51 11.25
CA PRO A 5 15.40 29.07 11.03
C PRO A 5 16.15 28.33 12.15
N PRO A 6 15.68 27.15 12.58
CA PRO A 6 16.37 26.36 13.60
C PRO A 6 17.75 25.93 13.08
N SER A 7 18.75 26.02 13.96
CA SER A 7 20.16 25.76 13.71
C SER A 7 20.44 24.31 13.30
N ASN A 8 21.02 24.13 12.10
CA ASN A 8 21.50 22.87 11.52
C ASN A 8 22.76 22.30 12.22
N ALA A 9 22.72 22.04 13.53
CA ALA A 9 23.94 21.62 14.25
C ALA A 9 23.86 20.27 15.00
N GLU A 10 22.70 19.59 15.05
CA GLU A 10 22.57 18.35 15.85
C GLU A 10 22.25 17.06 15.05
N ASP A 11 21.99 17.12 13.74
CA ASP A 11 21.38 15.97 13.00
C ASP A 11 22.31 15.24 12.01
N GLN A 12 23.63 15.43 12.09
CA GLN A 12 24.61 14.72 11.24
C GLN A 12 25.41 13.68 12.02
N ARG A 13 24.75 12.75 12.73
CA ARG A 13 25.41 11.47 12.98
C ARG A 13 25.57 10.80 11.63
N GLN A 14 26.81 10.64 11.18
CA GLN A 14 27.14 9.97 9.93
C GLN A 14 26.55 8.54 9.98
N ILE A 15 25.49 8.31 9.22
CA ILE A 15 24.86 6.98 9.15
C ILE A 15 25.88 6.01 8.55
N THR A 16 26.18 4.95 9.28
CA THR A 16 27.03 3.85 8.81
C THR A 16 26.17 2.66 8.39
N TYR A 17 26.65 1.91 7.40
CA TYR A 17 25.91 0.85 6.72
C TYR A 17 26.26 -0.56 7.23
N GLU A 18 26.84 -0.66 8.43
CA GLU A 18 27.36 -1.93 8.96
C GLU A 18 26.25 -2.87 9.42
N ASN A 19 25.21 -2.34 10.06
CA ASN A 19 24.06 -3.10 10.54
C ASN A 19 22.81 -2.22 10.71
N ALA A 20 21.67 -2.86 11.02
CA ALA A 20 20.40 -2.15 11.22
C ALA A 20 20.42 -1.15 12.39
N ALA A 21 21.14 -1.45 13.48
CA ALA A 21 21.20 -0.55 14.64
C ALA A 21 21.93 0.75 14.30
N THR A 22 23.03 0.66 13.54
CA THR A 22 23.77 1.84 13.06
C THR A 22 22.98 2.63 12.01
N LEU A 23 22.26 1.94 11.12
CA LEU A 23 21.38 2.57 10.13
C LEU A 23 20.24 3.35 10.82
N MET A 24 19.72 2.81 11.91
CA MET A 24 18.60 3.38 12.66
C MET A 24 19.03 4.23 13.85
N ALA A 25 20.32 4.55 14.01
CA ALA A 25 20.83 5.29 15.17
C ALA A 25 20.24 6.71 15.30
N GLY A 26 19.87 7.33 14.17
CA GLY A 26 19.13 8.60 14.12
C GLY A 26 17.61 8.43 14.03
N GLY A 27 17.10 7.20 14.05
CA GLY A 27 15.69 6.87 13.83
C GLY A 27 15.30 6.77 12.36
N ALA A 28 14.06 6.31 12.12
CA ALA A 28 13.56 6.00 10.78
C ALA A 28 13.48 7.23 9.86
N SER A 29 13.13 8.40 10.41
CA SER A 29 12.99 9.62 9.60
C SER A 29 14.35 10.08 9.06
N THR A 30 15.39 10.05 9.89
CA THR A 30 16.74 10.43 9.48
C THR A 30 17.30 9.45 8.46
N LEU A 31 17.09 8.14 8.66
CA LEU A 31 17.43 7.13 7.65
C LEU A 31 16.72 7.38 6.32
N HIS A 32 15.41 7.66 6.36
CA HIS A 32 14.62 7.94 5.18
C HIS A 32 15.13 9.17 4.42
N HIS A 33 15.37 10.29 5.12
CA HIS A 33 15.93 11.49 4.51
C HIS A 33 17.32 11.25 3.90
N HIS A 34 18.17 10.48 4.59
CA HIS A 34 19.52 10.13 4.14
C HIS A 34 19.53 9.33 2.84
N VAL A 35 18.61 8.37 2.71
CA VAL A 35 18.46 7.54 1.52
C VAL A 35 17.79 8.31 0.38
N VAL A 36 16.65 8.97 0.66
CA VAL A 36 15.89 9.73 -0.35
C VAL A 36 16.72 10.84 -0.97
N SER A 37 17.48 11.60 -0.18
CA SER A 37 18.32 12.69 -0.70
C SER A 37 19.35 12.19 -1.71
N ARG A 38 19.99 11.04 -1.46
CA ARG A 38 20.95 10.42 -2.38
C ARG A 38 20.29 9.85 -3.62
N MET A 39 19.18 9.14 -3.43
CA MET A 39 18.41 8.58 -4.56
C MET A 39 17.93 9.69 -5.50
N GLN A 40 17.45 10.83 -4.97
CA GLN A 40 16.99 11.94 -5.80
C GLN A 40 18.10 12.55 -6.66
N VAL A 41 19.32 12.66 -6.11
CA VAL A 41 20.49 13.11 -6.87
C VAL A 41 20.82 12.11 -7.97
N ALA A 42 20.91 10.81 -7.65
CA ALA A 42 21.26 9.76 -8.60
C ALA A 42 20.21 9.55 -9.71
N LEU A 43 18.92 9.77 -9.38
CA LEU A 43 17.79 9.69 -10.31
C LEU A 43 17.54 11.01 -11.06
N GLY A 44 18.24 12.09 -10.72
CA GLY A 44 18.13 13.38 -11.41
C GLY A 44 16.84 14.16 -11.11
N GLY A 45 16.18 13.87 -9.98
CA GLY A 45 14.95 14.56 -9.61
C GLY A 45 14.24 14.00 -8.38
N ARG A 46 13.09 14.59 -8.07
CA ARG A 46 12.23 14.13 -6.97
C ARG A 46 11.71 12.72 -7.24
N LEU A 47 11.64 11.90 -6.20
CA LEU A 47 11.00 10.58 -6.28
C LEU A 47 9.53 10.73 -6.72
N PRO A 48 9.01 9.81 -7.56
CA PRO A 48 7.66 9.92 -8.04
C PRO A 48 6.67 9.83 -6.87
N GLN A 49 5.63 10.65 -6.95
CA GLN A 49 4.54 10.71 -5.98
C GLN A 49 3.28 10.27 -6.70
N VAL A 50 2.45 9.43 -6.07
CA VAL A 50 1.25 8.87 -6.70
C VAL A 50 0.01 9.57 -6.15
N GLU A 51 -0.68 10.28 -7.02
CA GLU A 51 -2.04 10.78 -6.81
C GLU A 51 -3.04 9.76 -7.36
N VAL A 52 -4.07 9.44 -6.57
CA VAL A 52 -5.17 8.56 -7.01
C VAL A 52 -6.43 9.39 -7.16
N ARG A 53 -7.00 9.44 -8.37
CA ARG A 53 -8.30 10.07 -8.62
C ARG A 53 -9.33 9.00 -8.97
N PHE A 54 -10.52 9.14 -8.44
CA PHE A 54 -11.64 8.27 -8.80
C PHE A 54 -12.89 9.14 -8.99
N GLU A 55 -13.63 8.88 -10.06
CA GLU A 55 -14.80 9.66 -10.46
C GLU A 55 -15.98 8.74 -10.78
N ASN A 56 -17.10 9.02 -10.15
CA ASN A 56 -18.38 8.35 -10.35
C ASN A 56 -18.33 6.83 -10.17
N VAL A 57 -17.46 6.35 -9.28
CA VAL A 57 -17.22 4.92 -9.07
C VAL A 57 -18.45 4.27 -8.46
N SER A 58 -19.03 3.33 -9.20
CA SER A 58 -20.13 2.48 -8.76
C SER A 58 -19.76 1.02 -8.92
N ILE A 59 -20.07 0.22 -7.89
CA ILE A 59 -19.79 -1.22 -7.88
C ILE A 59 -21.08 -1.94 -7.52
N SER A 60 -21.51 -2.84 -8.38
CA SER A 60 -22.75 -3.61 -8.22
C SER A 60 -22.49 -5.09 -8.42
N ALA A 61 -23.21 -5.92 -7.67
CA ALA A 61 -23.11 -7.38 -7.76
C ALA A 61 -24.47 -8.00 -8.07
N ASN A 62 -24.50 -8.89 -9.05
CA ASN A 62 -25.63 -9.76 -9.32
C ASN A 62 -25.61 -10.92 -8.32
N VAL A 63 -26.66 -11.02 -7.52
CA VAL A 63 -26.82 -12.01 -6.45
C VAL A 63 -28.00 -12.91 -6.79
N ALA A 64 -27.77 -14.22 -6.82
CA ALA A 64 -28.85 -15.19 -6.95
C ALA A 64 -29.51 -15.42 -5.58
N VAL A 65 -30.77 -15.01 -5.42
CA VAL A 65 -31.56 -15.13 -4.19
C VAL A 65 -32.61 -16.23 -4.36
N LYS A 66 -32.88 -16.98 -3.27
CA LYS A 66 -33.86 -18.07 -3.23
C LYS A 66 -35.28 -17.61 -2.86
N ASP A 67 -35.46 -16.46 -2.20
CA ASP A 67 -36.76 -15.97 -1.73
C ASP A 67 -36.79 -14.42 -1.65
N GLU A 68 -37.89 -13.77 -2.09
CA GLU A 68 -38.06 -12.30 -2.04
C GLU A 68 -38.25 -11.77 -0.61
N SER A 69 -38.70 -12.61 0.32
CA SER A 69 -39.07 -12.25 1.70
C SER A 69 -37.88 -11.98 2.63
N GLN A 70 -36.64 -12.31 2.25
CA GLN A 70 -35.42 -12.05 3.03
C GLN A 70 -34.77 -10.69 2.72
N LEU A 71 -35.40 -9.82 1.90
CA LEU A 71 -34.85 -8.51 1.54
C LEU A 71 -34.86 -7.47 2.67
N GLN A 72 -35.69 -7.66 3.71
CA GLN A 72 -35.88 -6.71 4.82
C GLN A 72 -35.19 -7.15 6.12
N ALA A 73 -34.85 -8.43 6.26
CA ALA A 73 -34.25 -8.96 7.48
C ALA A 73 -32.75 -9.22 7.25
N GLU A 74 -31.94 -8.34 7.83
CA GLU A 74 -30.51 -8.49 8.09
C GLU A 74 -29.60 -8.51 6.85
N LEU A 75 -28.84 -7.41 6.67
CA LEU A 75 -27.74 -7.34 5.71
C LEU A 75 -26.70 -8.43 6.04
N PRO A 76 -26.62 -9.55 5.31
CA PRO A 76 -25.53 -10.48 5.52
C PRO A 76 -24.28 -9.79 5.02
N THR A 77 -23.23 -9.77 5.85
CA THR A 77 -21.91 -9.22 5.51
C THR A 77 -21.52 -9.62 4.10
N ILE A 78 -21.14 -8.65 3.26
CA ILE A 78 -20.91 -8.80 1.81
C ILE A 78 -20.03 -10.02 1.47
N SER A 79 -19.12 -10.38 2.37
CA SER A 79 -18.30 -11.59 2.34
C SER A 79 -19.10 -12.90 2.19
N ASN A 80 -20.20 -13.06 2.94
CA ASN A 80 -21.04 -14.25 2.92
C ASN A 80 -21.87 -14.35 1.63
N VAL A 81 -22.26 -13.21 1.06
CA VAL A 81 -23.05 -13.16 -0.19
C VAL A 81 -22.21 -13.64 -1.38
N ILE A 82 -20.93 -13.26 -1.44
CA ILE A 82 -20.00 -13.72 -2.49
C ILE A 82 -19.68 -15.21 -2.32
N ALA A 83 -19.45 -15.67 -1.08
CA ALA A 83 -19.13 -17.07 -0.78
C ALA A 83 -20.31 -18.04 -1.04
N GLN A 84 -21.56 -17.61 -0.82
CA GLN A 84 -22.75 -18.42 -1.05
C GLN A 84 -23.03 -18.70 -2.54
N SER A 85 -22.55 -17.85 -3.45
CA SER A 85 -22.75 -18.03 -4.89
C SER A 85 -22.05 -19.27 -5.45
N ALA A 86 -21.07 -19.84 -4.74
CA ALA A 86 -20.27 -20.97 -5.20
C ALA A 86 -20.86 -22.36 -4.86
N ARG A 87 -21.87 -22.48 -3.98
CA ARG A 87 -22.17 -23.78 -3.33
C ARG A 87 -23.45 -24.54 -3.72
N ASN A 88 -24.39 -24.04 -4.52
CA ASN A 88 -25.71 -24.71 -4.58
C ASN A 88 -26.28 -24.96 -5.98
N VAL A 89 -26.65 -26.21 -6.28
CA VAL A 89 -27.33 -26.67 -7.50
C VAL A 89 -28.82 -26.88 -7.19
N GLY A 90 -29.75 -26.43 -8.04
CA GLY A 90 -31.10 -27.04 -8.11
C GLY A 90 -32.35 -26.23 -7.73
N THR A 91 -32.36 -24.90 -7.64
CA THR A 91 -33.61 -24.11 -7.42
C THR A 91 -33.70 -22.93 -8.39
N LYS A 92 -34.93 -22.53 -8.80
CA LYS A 92 -35.16 -21.36 -9.68
C LYS A 92 -34.55 -20.12 -9.01
N ARG A 93 -33.50 -19.57 -9.63
CA ARG A 93 -32.72 -18.45 -9.09
C ARG A 93 -33.31 -17.15 -9.60
N HIS A 94 -33.74 -16.27 -8.69
CA HIS A 94 -33.95 -14.86 -9.02
C HIS A 94 -32.62 -14.13 -8.88
N VAL A 95 -32.22 -13.37 -9.90
CA VAL A 95 -31.00 -12.56 -9.88
C VAL A 95 -31.38 -11.13 -9.51
N ILE A 96 -30.85 -10.63 -8.39
CA ILE A 96 -31.04 -9.25 -7.94
C ILE A 96 -29.69 -8.53 -8.01
N THR A 97 -29.69 -7.31 -8.55
CA THR A 97 -28.51 -6.44 -8.58
C THR A 97 -28.41 -5.65 -7.28
N LYS A 98 -27.36 -5.90 -6.48
CA LYS A 98 -27.07 -5.19 -5.24
C LYS A 98 -25.95 -4.18 -5.48
N ASN A 99 -26.26 -2.90 -5.29
CA ASN A 99 -25.27 -1.82 -5.37
C ASN A 99 -24.45 -1.78 -4.06
N ILE A 100 -23.14 -1.98 -4.18
CA ILE A 100 -22.17 -1.96 -3.07
C ILE A 100 -21.58 -0.56 -2.90
N LEU A 101 -21.13 0.08 -3.99
CA LEU A 101 -20.73 1.48 -4.04
C LEU A 101 -21.62 2.22 -5.02
N ARG A 102 -21.97 3.47 -4.69
CA ARG A 102 -22.89 4.30 -5.47
C ARG A 102 -22.24 5.65 -5.74
N ASN A 103 -21.81 5.87 -6.98
CA ASN A 103 -21.35 7.16 -7.50
C ASN A 103 -20.35 7.88 -6.58
N VAL A 104 -19.26 7.20 -6.23
CA VAL A 104 -18.24 7.70 -5.31
C VAL A 104 -17.13 8.41 -6.09
N SER A 105 -16.82 9.65 -5.71
CA SER A 105 -15.76 10.47 -6.33
C SER A 105 -14.83 11.04 -5.27
N GLY A 106 -13.55 11.21 -5.61
CA GLY A 106 -12.55 11.74 -4.69
C GLY A 106 -11.12 11.65 -5.21
N VAL A 107 -10.20 12.23 -4.43
CA VAL A 107 -8.77 12.30 -4.75
C VAL A 107 -7.96 11.99 -3.50
N PHE A 108 -7.00 11.07 -3.61
CA PHE A 108 -5.98 10.84 -2.60
C PHE A 108 -4.69 11.53 -3.03
N MET A 109 -4.33 12.58 -2.28
CA MET A 109 -3.14 13.37 -2.54
C MET A 109 -1.89 12.69 -1.95
N PRO A 110 -0.76 12.69 -2.68
CA PRO A 110 0.49 12.15 -2.16
C PRO A 110 0.95 12.89 -0.90
N GLY A 111 1.63 12.19 0.00
CA GLY A 111 2.15 12.75 1.26
C GLY A 111 1.08 13.08 2.31
N THR A 112 -0.19 12.76 2.06
CA THR A 112 -1.29 12.95 3.01
C THR A 112 -1.79 11.63 3.57
N MET A 113 -2.35 11.67 4.78
CA MET A 113 -3.08 10.55 5.36
C MET A 113 -4.58 10.82 5.22
N THR A 114 -5.26 9.99 4.42
CA THR A 114 -6.72 10.11 4.20
C THR A 114 -7.44 9.05 5.02
N LEU A 115 -8.36 9.47 5.89
CA LEU A 115 -9.16 8.59 6.73
C LEU A 115 -10.54 8.37 6.09
N VAL A 116 -10.87 7.12 5.74
CA VAL A 116 -12.18 6.75 5.17
C VAL A 116 -13.08 6.18 6.27
N LEU A 117 -14.13 6.91 6.64
CA LEU A 117 -15.07 6.54 7.70
C LEU A 117 -16.45 6.19 7.16
N GLY A 118 -17.18 5.34 7.89
CA GLY A 118 -18.54 4.94 7.55
C GLY A 118 -19.00 3.72 8.35
N GLN A 119 -20.31 3.54 8.48
CA GLN A 119 -20.91 2.42 9.22
C GLN A 119 -20.48 1.05 8.66
N PRO A 120 -20.46 -0.04 9.47
CA PRO A 120 -20.22 -1.39 8.96
C PRO A 120 -21.09 -1.69 7.73
N GLY A 121 -20.50 -2.29 6.69
CA GLY A 121 -21.21 -2.57 5.44
C GLY A 121 -21.32 -1.40 4.45
N SER A 122 -20.84 -0.19 4.78
CA SER A 122 -20.89 0.98 3.87
C SER A 122 -19.97 0.91 2.63
N GLY A 123 -19.21 -0.19 2.46
CA GLY A 123 -18.36 -0.38 1.29
C GLY A 123 -16.94 0.19 1.38
N LYS A 124 -16.45 0.63 2.55
CA LYS A 124 -15.06 1.13 2.73
C LYS A 124 -14.01 0.13 2.23
N SER A 125 -14.07 -1.10 2.74
CA SER A 125 -13.18 -2.20 2.34
C SER A 125 -13.30 -2.51 0.84
N THR A 126 -14.52 -2.39 0.28
CA THR A 126 -14.78 -2.56 -1.15
C THR A 126 -14.05 -1.48 -1.95
N LEU A 127 -14.17 -0.21 -1.56
CA LEU A 127 -13.47 0.91 -2.19
C LEU A 127 -11.95 0.71 -2.14
N MET A 128 -11.39 0.36 -0.97
CA MET A 128 -9.95 0.17 -0.81
C MET A 128 -9.41 -1.02 -1.62
N ARG A 129 -10.15 -2.12 -1.68
CA ARG A 129 -9.81 -3.28 -2.53
C ARG A 129 -9.92 -2.95 -4.02
N PHE A 130 -10.90 -2.13 -4.40
CA PHE A 130 -11.07 -1.67 -5.79
C PHE A 130 -9.89 -0.80 -6.24
N LEU A 131 -9.53 0.20 -5.44
CA LEU A 131 -8.40 1.10 -5.73
C LEU A 131 -7.05 0.38 -5.70
N SER A 132 -6.87 -0.63 -4.86
CA SER A 132 -5.63 -1.44 -4.85
C SER A 132 -5.57 -2.53 -5.92
N GLY A 133 -6.60 -2.68 -6.76
CA GLY A 133 -6.69 -3.75 -7.75
C GLY A 133 -6.79 -5.15 -7.14
N ARG A 134 -7.03 -5.27 -5.82
CA ARG A 134 -7.25 -6.55 -5.12
C ARG A 134 -8.72 -6.95 -5.04
N PHE A 135 -9.58 -6.29 -5.81
CA PHE A 135 -10.98 -6.65 -5.88
C PHE A 135 -11.18 -7.94 -6.69
N PRO A 136 -11.96 -8.91 -6.20
CA PRO A 136 -12.12 -10.19 -6.87
C PRO A 136 -12.77 -9.99 -8.25
N ALA A 137 -12.13 -10.52 -9.31
CA ALA A 137 -12.69 -10.56 -10.65
C ALA A 137 -13.75 -11.67 -10.73
N ALA A 138 -14.93 -11.43 -10.16
CA ALA A 138 -16.05 -12.36 -10.28
C ALA A 138 -16.97 -11.94 -11.43
N LYS A 139 -17.46 -12.92 -12.21
CA LYS A 139 -18.31 -12.70 -13.39
C LYS A 139 -19.64 -11.98 -13.09
N ASN A 140 -20.01 -11.88 -11.82
CA ASN A 140 -21.25 -11.26 -11.36
C ASN A 140 -21.07 -9.82 -10.85
N LEU A 141 -19.90 -9.20 -11.07
CA LEU A 141 -19.63 -7.83 -10.68
C LEU A 141 -19.66 -6.89 -11.88
N MET A 142 -20.28 -5.73 -11.69
CA MET A 142 -20.31 -4.62 -12.63
C MET A 142 -19.58 -3.44 -11.99
N PHE A 143 -18.70 -2.82 -12.77
CA PHE A 143 -17.92 -1.66 -12.37
C PHE A 143 -18.21 -0.52 -13.34
N GLU A 144 -18.49 0.66 -12.79
CA GLU A 144 -18.70 1.90 -13.52
C GLU A 144 -17.86 3.00 -12.88
N GLY A 145 -17.55 4.03 -13.68
CA GLY A 145 -16.69 5.15 -13.27
C GLY A 145 -15.23 4.94 -13.64
N ASP A 146 -14.43 5.99 -13.39
CA ASP A 146 -13.04 6.08 -13.82
C ASP A 146 -12.10 6.16 -12.61
N VAL A 147 -10.95 5.49 -12.72
CA VAL A 147 -9.87 5.59 -11.73
C VAL A 147 -8.55 5.84 -12.45
N THR A 148 -7.83 6.86 -12.00
CA THR A 148 -6.51 7.20 -12.54
C THR A 148 -5.45 7.33 -11.46
N PHE A 149 -4.22 6.97 -11.79
CA PHE A 149 -3.02 7.13 -10.97
C PHE A 149 -2.07 8.06 -11.73
N ASN A 150 -1.87 9.28 -11.24
CA ASN A 150 -1.15 10.33 -11.97
C ASN A 150 -1.66 10.52 -13.42
N GLY A 151 -2.98 10.43 -13.63
CA GLY A 151 -3.62 10.54 -14.95
C GLY A 151 -3.58 9.27 -15.81
N LEU A 152 -2.87 8.21 -15.40
CA LEU A 152 -2.90 6.92 -16.09
C LEU A 152 -4.10 6.09 -15.63
N SER A 153 -4.86 5.51 -16.56
CA SER A 153 -6.00 4.69 -16.21
C SER A 153 -5.60 3.45 -15.41
N ARG A 154 -6.47 3.05 -14.47
CA ARG A 154 -6.31 1.83 -13.69
C ARG A 154 -6.06 0.63 -14.59
N GLU A 155 -6.80 0.51 -15.69
CA GLU A 155 -6.74 -0.62 -16.63
C GLU A 155 -5.35 -0.77 -17.24
N THR A 156 -4.71 0.36 -17.58
CA THR A 156 -3.33 0.39 -18.09
C THR A 156 -2.33 -0.04 -17.02
N LEU A 157 -2.58 0.33 -15.77
CA LEU A 157 -1.68 0.07 -14.64
C LEU A 157 -1.96 -1.23 -13.91
N LEU A 158 -3.05 -1.96 -14.18
CA LEU A 158 -3.47 -3.13 -13.40
C LEU A 158 -2.34 -4.13 -13.10
N ARG A 159 -1.46 -4.40 -14.08
CA ARG A 159 -0.33 -5.33 -13.93
C ARG A 159 0.80 -4.79 -13.06
N ARG A 160 0.98 -3.46 -13.04
CA ARG A 160 2.02 -2.75 -12.27
C ARG A 160 1.48 -2.18 -10.96
N LEU A 161 0.16 -2.22 -10.76
CA LEU A 161 -0.50 -1.65 -9.60
C LEU A 161 0.04 -2.19 -8.26
N PRO A 162 0.41 -3.48 -8.13
CA PRO A 162 1.06 -3.97 -6.91
C PRO A 162 2.42 -3.33 -6.59
N GLN A 163 3.07 -2.70 -7.57
CA GLN A 163 4.34 -1.96 -7.39
C GLN A 163 4.10 -0.53 -6.89
N VAL A 164 2.88 -0.01 -7.00
CA VAL A 164 2.51 1.37 -6.64
C VAL A 164 1.43 1.48 -5.57
N VAL A 165 0.74 0.38 -5.23
CA VAL A 165 -0.28 0.35 -4.18
C VAL A 165 -0.06 -0.86 -3.26
N ALA A 166 0.13 -0.58 -1.98
CA ALA A 166 0.08 -1.58 -0.91
C ALA A 166 -1.31 -1.55 -0.27
N TYR A 167 -1.87 -2.73 -0.04
CA TYR A 167 -3.14 -2.90 0.67
C TYR A 167 -2.93 -3.81 1.88
N VAL A 168 -3.24 -3.30 3.05
CA VAL A 168 -3.18 -4.02 4.33
C VAL A 168 -4.61 -4.34 4.76
N PRO A 169 -5.03 -5.62 4.71
CA PRO A 169 -6.36 -6.02 5.12
C PRO A 169 -6.56 -5.87 6.63
N GLN A 170 -7.82 -5.92 7.07
CA GLN A 170 -8.18 -5.86 8.49
C GLN A 170 -7.62 -7.04 9.30
N ASP A 171 -7.64 -8.24 8.72
CA ASP A 171 -7.17 -9.45 9.37
C ASP A 171 -5.76 -9.81 8.90
N ASP A 172 -4.85 -9.96 9.85
CA ASP A 172 -3.50 -10.42 9.59
C ASP A 172 -3.47 -11.93 9.36
N LYS A 173 -2.87 -12.33 8.24
CA LYS A 173 -2.61 -13.74 7.91
C LYS A 173 -1.14 -14.02 8.11
N HIS A 174 -0.82 -14.73 9.18
CA HIS A 174 0.56 -15.11 9.51
C HIS A 174 0.68 -16.63 9.64
N ILE A 175 1.87 -17.15 9.33
CA ILE A 175 2.18 -18.56 9.51
C ILE A 175 2.52 -18.74 11.00
N PRO A 176 1.71 -19.47 11.78
CA PRO A 176 1.84 -19.52 13.24
C PRO A 176 3.12 -20.20 13.72
N THR A 177 3.81 -20.92 12.83
CA THR A 177 5.07 -21.62 13.14
C THR A 177 6.31 -20.77 12.90
N LEU A 178 6.18 -19.57 12.32
CA LEU A 178 7.30 -18.67 12.09
C LEU A 178 7.38 -17.62 13.21
N THR A 179 8.60 -17.34 13.63
CA THR A 179 8.89 -16.16 14.45
C THR A 179 8.68 -14.87 13.65
N VAL A 180 8.60 -13.73 14.34
CA VAL A 180 8.50 -12.40 13.68
C VAL A 180 9.68 -12.18 12.73
N LYS A 181 10.90 -12.54 13.16
CA LYS A 181 12.11 -12.37 12.36
C LYS A 181 12.03 -13.20 11.08
N GLU A 182 11.73 -14.50 11.20
CA GLU A 182 11.60 -15.39 10.04
C GLU A 182 10.48 -14.93 9.09
N THR A 183 9.39 -14.38 9.63
CA THR A 183 8.29 -13.82 8.82
C THR A 183 8.75 -12.62 8.01
N LEU A 184 9.52 -11.71 8.61
CA LEU A 184 10.06 -10.53 7.93
C LEU A 184 11.12 -10.90 6.88
N GLU A 185 11.98 -11.87 7.18
CA GLU A 185 12.97 -12.42 6.23
C GLU A 185 12.27 -13.09 5.04
N PHE A 186 11.25 -13.91 5.30
CA PHE A 186 10.44 -14.54 4.27
C PHE A 186 9.74 -13.51 3.38
N ALA A 187 9.11 -12.49 3.98
CA ALA A 187 8.46 -11.43 3.24
C ALA A 187 9.46 -10.61 2.39
N HIS A 188 10.64 -10.34 2.93
CA HIS A 188 11.70 -9.64 2.20
C HIS A 188 12.18 -10.44 0.98
N ALA A 189 12.41 -11.75 1.15
CA ALA A 189 12.78 -12.64 0.05
C ALA A 189 11.70 -12.70 -1.05
N CYS A 190 10.42 -12.73 -0.69
CA CYS A 190 9.32 -12.67 -1.66
C CYS A 190 9.24 -11.37 -2.45
N ASN A 191 9.81 -10.27 -1.92
CA ASN A 191 9.86 -8.96 -2.58
C ASN A 191 11.14 -8.75 -3.41
N GLY A 192 11.94 -9.80 -3.63
CA GLY A 192 13.15 -9.75 -4.44
C GLY A 192 14.46 -9.85 -3.64
N GLY A 193 14.43 -9.57 -2.34
CA GLY A 193 15.55 -9.77 -1.41
C GLY A 193 16.81 -8.90 -1.63
N ASP A 194 16.91 -8.23 -2.77
CA ASP A 194 18.04 -7.38 -3.14
C ASP A 194 17.60 -6.31 -4.14
N LEU A 195 18.47 -5.33 -4.37
CA LEU A 195 18.27 -4.30 -5.37
C LEU A 195 18.27 -4.90 -6.79
N SER A 196 17.26 -4.55 -7.58
CA SER A 196 17.18 -5.00 -8.96
C SER A 196 18.26 -4.34 -9.83
N LYS A 197 18.91 -5.11 -10.70
CA LYS A 197 19.87 -4.58 -11.69
C LYS A 197 19.28 -3.49 -12.60
N ASN A 198 17.97 -3.53 -12.83
CA ASN A 198 17.30 -2.48 -13.61
C ASN A 198 17.23 -1.18 -12.83
N ASP A 199 17.01 -1.24 -11.52
CA ASP A 199 16.94 -0.05 -10.67
C ASP A 199 18.35 0.57 -10.55
N GLU A 200 19.40 -0.25 -10.44
CA GLU A 200 20.79 0.22 -10.44
C GLU A 200 21.15 1.03 -11.70
N GLN A 201 20.66 0.62 -12.87
CA GLN A 201 20.94 1.32 -14.14
C GLN A 201 20.30 2.72 -14.20
N HIS A 202 19.25 2.95 -13.42
CA HIS A 202 18.59 4.26 -13.37
C HIS A 202 19.38 5.29 -12.55
N PHE A 203 20.34 4.87 -11.73
CA PHE A 203 21.22 5.76 -10.95
C PHE A 203 22.39 6.27 -11.80
N SER A 204 22.06 7.14 -12.75
CA SER A 204 23.00 7.61 -13.78
C SER A 204 23.03 9.14 -13.97
N HIS A 205 22.22 9.88 -13.22
CA HIS A 205 22.07 11.33 -13.42
C HIS A 205 22.99 12.18 -12.52
N GLY A 206 23.51 11.63 -11.42
CA GLY A 206 24.49 12.28 -10.56
C GLY A 206 25.93 12.07 -11.03
N THR A 207 26.89 12.60 -10.27
CA THR A 207 28.32 12.27 -10.45
C THR A 207 28.59 10.79 -10.12
N PRO A 208 29.70 10.19 -10.59
CA PRO A 208 30.03 8.80 -10.28
C PRO A 208 30.05 8.50 -8.77
N GLU A 209 30.55 9.45 -7.96
CA GLU A 209 30.60 9.33 -6.50
C GLU A 209 29.21 9.40 -5.87
N GLU A 210 28.34 10.31 -6.35
CA GLU A 210 26.96 10.43 -5.85
C GLU A 210 26.10 9.22 -6.23
N ASN A 211 26.24 8.72 -7.45
CA ASN A 211 25.55 7.51 -7.91
C ASN A 211 25.99 6.31 -7.08
N GLN A 212 27.30 6.17 -6.82
CA GLN A 212 27.83 5.11 -5.96
C GLN A 212 27.31 5.25 -4.52
N SER A 213 27.26 6.46 -3.97
CA SER A 213 26.73 6.69 -2.63
C SER A 213 25.24 6.32 -2.52
N ALA A 214 24.44 6.58 -3.56
CA ALA A 214 23.04 6.16 -3.62
C ALA A 214 22.90 4.63 -3.68
N LEU A 215 23.71 3.96 -4.52
CA LEU A 215 23.74 2.50 -4.60
C LEU A 215 24.14 1.87 -3.27
N ASP A 216 25.15 2.39 -2.60
CA ASP A 216 25.61 1.87 -1.31
C ASP A 216 24.53 2.03 -0.24
N ALA A 217 23.84 3.18 -0.20
CA ALA A 217 22.74 3.44 0.71
C ALA A 217 21.57 2.46 0.47
N GLU A 218 21.20 2.26 -0.79
CA GLU A 218 20.09 1.40 -1.16
C GLU A 218 20.40 -0.08 -0.90
N ARG A 219 21.58 -0.56 -1.31
CA ARG A 219 22.04 -1.92 -1.01
C ARG A 219 22.09 -2.19 0.49
N ALA A 220 22.56 -1.22 1.27
CA ALA A 220 22.56 -1.34 2.73
C ALA A 220 21.14 -1.45 3.30
N MET A 221 20.19 -0.66 2.78
CA MET A 221 18.78 -0.76 3.16
C MET A 221 18.20 -2.13 2.83
N TYR A 222 18.39 -2.65 1.61
CA TYR A 222 17.90 -3.96 1.21
C TYR A 222 18.51 -5.06 2.08
N LYS A 223 19.84 -5.10 2.20
CA LYS A 223 20.58 -6.10 2.98
C LYS A 223 20.13 -6.19 4.44
N HIS A 224 19.82 -5.05 5.06
CA HIS A 224 19.43 -5.00 6.47
C HIS A 224 17.92 -4.81 6.66
N HIS A 225 17.11 -4.90 5.61
CA HIS A 225 15.68 -4.57 5.64
C HIS A 225 14.90 -5.32 6.74
N PRO A 226 15.00 -6.66 6.91
CA PRO A 226 14.26 -7.36 7.95
C PRO A 226 14.58 -6.85 9.36
N ASP A 227 15.85 -6.57 9.64
CA ASP A 227 16.31 -6.08 10.94
C ASP A 227 15.93 -4.61 11.16
N ILE A 228 15.97 -3.77 10.12
CA ILE A 228 15.50 -2.37 10.17
C ILE A 228 14.03 -2.32 10.57
N ILE A 229 13.19 -3.16 9.95
CA ILE A 229 11.76 -3.26 10.26
C ILE A 229 11.55 -3.77 11.69
N SER A 230 12.32 -4.78 12.11
CA SER A 230 12.26 -5.32 13.48
C SER A 230 12.57 -4.26 14.55
N VAL A 231 13.66 -3.51 14.39
CA VAL A 231 14.04 -2.41 15.30
C VAL A 231 12.95 -1.33 15.32
N SER A 232 12.40 -0.99 14.16
CA SER A 232 11.31 -0.03 14.02
C SER A 232 10.02 -0.44 14.76
N LEU A 233 9.63 -1.72 14.66
CA LEU A 233 8.45 -2.27 15.34
C LEU A 233 8.59 -2.19 16.87
N VAL A 234 9.78 -2.48 17.39
CA VAL A 234 10.09 -2.38 18.82
C VAL A 234 9.95 -0.95 19.34
N LEU A 235 10.27 0.05 18.51
CA LEU A 235 10.16 1.47 18.85
C LEU A 235 8.73 2.04 18.76
N ARG A 236 7.69 1.19 18.61
CA ARG A 236 6.24 1.55 18.60
C ARG A 236 5.88 2.74 17.70
N THR A 237 6.64 3.00 16.65
CA THR A 237 6.36 4.11 15.76
C THR A 237 5.53 3.56 14.61
N ALA A 238 4.20 3.64 14.75
CA ALA A 238 3.19 3.18 13.76
C ALA A 238 3.28 3.88 12.39
N ARG A 239 4.29 4.74 12.20
CA ARG A 239 4.53 5.56 11.02
C ARG A 239 5.58 4.97 10.07
N ILE A 240 6.17 3.80 10.37
CA ILE A 240 7.39 3.33 9.67
C ILE A 240 7.14 2.30 8.56
N LEU A 241 5.99 1.62 8.52
CA LEU A 241 5.62 0.85 7.30
C LEU A 241 5.55 1.76 6.05
N TRP A 242 5.45 3.07 6.26
CA TRP A 242 5.43 4.15 5.26
C TRP A 242 6.80 4.48 4.65
N SER A 243 7.91 4.10 5.30
CA SER A 243 9.20 4.78 5.11
C SER A 243 10.32 3.93 4.49
N VAL A 244 10.12 2.62 4.37
CA VAL A 244 11.19 1.66 4.04
C VAL A 244 10.98 0.97 2.67
N MET A 245 9.89 1.26 1.96
CA MET A 245 9.79 0.92 0.54
C MET A 245 10.25 2.13 -0.30
N PRO A 246 11.34 2.02 -1.09
CA PRO A 246 11.98 3.18 -1.71
C PRO A 246 11.15 3.89 -2.79
N CYS A 247 10.03 3.34 -3.27
CA CYS A 247 9.36 3.87 -4.46
C CYS A 247 7.83 3.87 -4.36
N CYS A 248 7.23 5.07 -4.45
CA CYS A 248 5.91 5.31 -5.06
C CYS A 248 4.72 4.49 -4.56
N VAL A 249 4.65 4.17 -3.26
CA VAL A 249 3.57 3.33 -2.74
C VAL A 249 2.45 4.17 -2.12
N VAL A 250 1.23 4.00 -2.62
CA VAL A 250 0.00 4.37 -1.91
C VAL A 250 -0.34 3.24 -0.95
N CYS A 251 -0.36 3.51 0.35
CA CYS A 251 -0.73 2.53 1.36
C CYS A 251 -2.20 2.68 1.76
N LEU A 252 -3.00 1.63 1.53
CA LEU A 252 -4.39 1.54 1.93
C LEU A 252 -4.51 0.56 3.09
N VAL A 253 -4.78 1.07 4.30
CA VAL A 253 -4.86 0.27 5.53
C VAL A 253 -6.29 0.23 6.05
N GLU A 254 -6.82 -0.97 6.23
CA GLU A 254 -8.14 -1.18 6.81
C GLU A 254 -8.03 -1.31 8.33
N SER A 255 -8.65 -0.40 9.09
CA SER A 255 -8.66 -0.48 10.55
C SER A 255 -9.80 -1.38 11.03
N ALA A 256 -9.48 -2.33 11.92
CA ALA A 256 -10.51 -3.04 12.67
C ALA A 256 -11.23 -2.04 13.59
N SER A 257 -12.54 -1.93 13.44
CA SER A 257 -13.36 -1.18 14.40
C SER A 257 -13.20 -1.85 15.77
N ALA A 258 -12.71 -1.09 16.74
CA ALA A 258 -12.71 -1.47 18.15
C ALA A 258 -14.13 -1.59 18.69
#